data_AF-A0A9X8R9S7-F1
#
_entry.id   AF-A0A9X8R9S7-F1
#
_cell.length_a   1.000
_cell.length_b   1.000
_cell.length_c   1.000
_cell.angle_alpha   90.00
_cell.angle_beta   90.00
_cell.angle_gamma   90.00
#
_symmetry.space_group_name_H-M   'P 1'
#
loop_
_entity.id
_entity.type
_entity.pdbx_description
1 polymer ?
#
loop_
_entity_poly.entity_id
_entity_poly.type
_entity_poly.pdbx_seq_one_letter_code
_entity_poly.pdbx_strand_id
1 'polypeptide(L)' 'MILHDDFGKFDIGVVKTLLSSFANFFIGSRVKLNNGFIAEIIFIDAGSETRPVIKMMDSEQIINLGIDRELYIEEIL' A
#
# COMPACT_ATOMS: atom_id res chain seq x y z
N MET A 1 -6.48 1.46 -9.79
CA MET A 1 -6.21 0.66 -11.00
C MET A 1 -7.12 -0.55 -11.09
N ILE A 2 -6.85 -1.76 -10.59
CA ILE A 2 -7.79 -2.90 -10.88
C ILE A 2 -9.18 -2.76 -10.19
N LEU A 3 -9.22 -2.31 -8.93
CA LEU A 3 -10.49 -2.21 -8.17
C LEU A 3 -11.48 -1.16 -8.72
N HIS A 4 -10.99 -0.18 -9.48
CA HIS A 4 -11.78 0.96 -9.94
C HIS A 4 -11.90 0.99 -11.48
N ASP A 5 -10.82 0.65 -12.19
CA ASP A 5 -10.75 0.76 -13.65
C ASP A 5 -11.25 -0.52 -14.35
N ASP A 6 -11.26 -1.67 -13.65
CA ASP A 6 -11.73 -2.96 -14.15
C ASP A 6 -12.95 -3.51 -13.38
N PHE A 7 -13.71 -2.61 -12.76
CA PHE A 7 -14.93 -2.97 -12.04
C PHE A 7 -15.91 -3.74 -12.95
N GLY A 8 -16.35 -4.93 -12.51
CA GLY A 8 -17.26 -5.80 -13.25
C GLY A 8 -16.58 -6.78 -14.23
N LYS A 9 -15.27 -6.67 -14.48
CA LYS A 9 -14.52 -7.66 -15.29
C LYS A 9 -13.98 -8.83 -14.46
N PHE A 10 -13.71 -8.58 -13.18
CA PHE A 10 -13.15 -9.56 -12.26
C PHE A 10 -14.10 -9.82 -11.10
N ASP A 11 -14.07 -11.06 -10.58
CA ASP A 11 -14.73 -11.38 -9.32
C ASP A 11 -14.02 -10.65 -8.18
N ILE A 12 -14.72 -9.69 -7.59
CA ILE A 12 -14.21 -8.84 -6.52
C ILE A 12 -13.81 -9.64 -5.28
N GLY A 13 -14.47 -10.77 -5.01
CA GLY A 13 -14.15 -11.67 -3.90
C GLY A 13 -12.80 -12.35 -4.10
N VAL A 14 -12.51 -12.80 -5.34
CA VAL A 14 -11.22 -13.40 -5.69
C VAL A 14 -10.09 -12.38 -5.61
N VAL A 15 -10.29 -11.18 -6.17
CA VAL A 15 -9.29 -10.09 -6.11
C VAL A 15 -8.97 -9.70 -4.67
N LYS A 16 -10.00 -9.54 -3.83
CA LYS A 16 -9.81 -9.23 -2.40
C LYS A 16 -9.07 -10.35 -1.67
N THR A 17 -9.46 -11.61 -1.88
CA THR A 17 -8.80 -12.76 -1.24
C THR A 17 -7.31 -12.81 -1.60
N LEU A 18 -6.99 -12.53 -2.86
CA LEU A 18 -5.61 -12.45 -3.32
C LEU A 18 -4.85 -11.32 -2.61
N LEU A 19 -5.41 -10.11 -2.59
CA LEU A 19 -4.80 -8.94 -1.94
C LEU A 19 -4.55 -9.18 -0.45
N SER A 20 -5.55 -9.68 0.29
CA SER A 20 -5.42 -9.99 1.71
C SER A 20 -4.35 -11.06 1.98
N SER A 21 -4.16 -12.01 1.05
CA SER A 21 -3.13 -13.06 1.18
C SER A 21 -1.71 -12.50 1.06
N PHE A 22 -1.51 -11.44 0.29
CA PHE A 22 -0.20 -10.80 0.10
C PHE A 22 0.04 -9.60 1.01
N ALA A 23 -1.00 -8.99 1.59
CA ALA A 23 -0.86 -7.80 2.44
C ALA A 23 0.23 -7.95 3.52
N ASN A 24 0.18 -9.05 4.29
CA ASN A 24 1.18 -9.28 5.35
C ASN A 24 2.59 -9.55 4.83
N PHE A 25 2.73 -10.02 3.59
CA PHE A 25 4.05 -10.26 2.98
C PHE A 25 4.82 -8.96 2.75
N PHE A 26 4.12 -7.85 2.50
CA PHE A 26 4.75 -6.57 2.23
C PHE A 26 5.22 -5.81 3.49
N ILE A 27 4.87 -6.28 4.70
CA ILE A 27 5.36 -5.65 5.93
C ILE A 27 6.88 -5.82 6.03
N GLY A 28 7.58 -4.73 6.30
CA GLY A 28 9.05 -4.64 6.30
C GLY A 28 9.65 -4.41 4.90
N SER A 29 8.85 -4.41 3.84
CA SER A 29 9.33 -4.07 2.49
C SER A 29 9.67 -2.59 2.41
N ARG A 30 10.77 -2.28 1.70
CA ARG A 30 11.12 -0.91 1.35
C ARG A 30 10.35 -0.50 0.11
N VAL A 31 9.88 0.72 0.10
CA VAL A 31 9.05 1.27 -0.97
C VAL A 31 9.53 2.66 -1.34
N LYS A 32 9.44 2.99 -2.62
CA LYS A 32 9.60 4.34 -3.14
C LYS A 32 8.23 4.97 -3.30
N LEU A 33 8.08 6.18 -2.78
CA LEU A 33 6.87 6.97 -2.90
C LEU A 33 6.91 7.84 -4.16
N ASN A 34 5.75 8.31 -4.59
CA ASN A 34 5.59 9.20 -5.75
C ASN A 34 6.33 10.55 -5.64
N ASN A 35 6.76 10.93 -4.44
CA ASN A 35 7.59 12.10 -4.20
C ASN A 35 9.11 11.80 -4.23
N GLY A 36 9.49 10.56 -4.55
CA GLY A 36 10.89 10.11 -4.65
C GLY A 36 11.51 9.63 -3.34
N PHE A 37 10.81 9.76 -2.21
CA PHE A 37 11.33 9.34 -0.91
C PHE A 37 11.19 7.82 -0.70
N ILE A 38 12.05 7.28 0.16
CA ILE A 38 12.05 5.87 0.53
C ILE A 38 11.43 5.72 1.92
N ALA A 39 10.53 4.76 2.05
CA ALA A 39 9.90 4.39 3.30
C ALA A 39 9.87 2.86 3.46
N GLU A 40 9.52 2.41 4.65
CA GLU A 40 9.27 0.99 4.96
C GLU A 40 7.83 0.81 5.40
N ILE A 41 7.18 -0.24 4.90
CA ILE A 41 5.83 -0.60 5.32
C ILE A 41 5.91 -1.18 6.73
N ILE A 42 5.29 -0.52 7.70
CA ILE A 42 5.31 -0.97 9.10
C ILE A 42 3.99 -1.60 9.53
N PHE A 43 2.89 -1.29 8.84
CA PHE A 43 1.57 -1.82 9.17
C PHE A 43 0.62 -1.74 7.98
N ILE A 44 -0.22 -2.75 7.81
CA ILE A 44 -1.29 -2.76 6.81
C ILE A 44 -2.61 -3.04 7.54
N ASP A 45 -3.57 -2.13 7.35
CA ASP A 45 -4.95 -2.32 7.83
C ASP A 45 -5.72 -3.18 6.82
N ALA A 46 -6.43 -4.21 7.30
CA ALA A 46 -7.29 -5.06 6.48
C ALA A 46 -8.42 -4.28 5.78
N GLY A 47 -8.82 -3.11 6.32
CA GLY A 47 -9.77 -2.22 5.67
C GLY A 47 -9.17 -1.38 4.53
N SER A 48 -7.84 -1.29 4.44
CA SER A 48 -7.14 -0.40 3.51
C SER A 48 -5.79 -0.99 3.05
N GLU A 49 -5.83 -2.23 2.57
CA GLU A 49 -4.63 -3.02 2.21
C GLU A 49 -3.72 -2.34 1.17
N THR A 50 -4.30 -1.53 0.27
CA THR A 50 -3.55 -0.80 -0.76
C THR A 50 -2.94 0.52 -0.26
N ARG A 51 -3.23 0.92 0.99
CA ARG A 51 -2.79 2.19 1.59
C ARG A 51 -2.23 1.94 3.00
N PRO A 52 -1.05 1.30 3.08
CA PRO A 52 -0.45 0.96 4.36
C PRO A 52 0.06 2.18 5.14
N VAL A 53 0.41 1.95 6.39
CA VAL A 53 1.19 2.86 7.21
C VAL A 53 2.67 2.58 6.97
N ILE A 54 3.41 3.64 6.70
CA ILE A 54 4.82 3.60 6.34
C ILE A 54 5.65 4.40 7.35
N LYS A 55 6.92 4.03 7.51
CA LYS A 55 7.94 4.81 8.22
C LYS A 55 8.95 5.35 7.21
N MET A 56 9.10 6.67 7.17
CA MET A 56 10.08 7.34 6.32
C MET A 56 11.50 7.01 6.78
N MET A 57 12.39 6.66 5.85
CA MET A 57 13.77 6.30 6.15
C MET A 57 14.65 7.49 6.56
N ASP A 58 14.31 8.70 6.09
CA ASP A 58 15.10 9.91 6.29
C ASP A 58 14.78 10.65 7.60
N SER A 59 13.51 10.65 7.99
CA SER A 59 12.94 11.46 9.06
C SER A 59 12.37 10.63 10.19
N GLU A 60 12.33 9.30 10.03
CA GLU A 60 11.63 8.36 10.91
C GLU A 60 10.14 8.65 11.10
N GLN A 61 9.57 9.54 10.28
CA GLN A 61 8.16 9.93 10.37
C GLN A 61 7.25 8.77 9.98
N ILE A 62 6.20 8.56 10.77
CA ILE A 62 5.16 7.59 10.46
C ILE A 62 4.04 8.28 9.69
N ILE A 63 3.72 7.78 8.51
CA ILE A 63 2.69 8.34 7.62
C ILE A 63 1.68 7.24 7.31
N ASN A 64 0.39 7.56 7.48
CA ASN A 64 -0.70 6.69 7.05
C ASN A 64 -1.17 7.13 5.65
N LEU A 65 -0.89 6.32 4.63
CA LEU A 65 -1.26 6.60 3.24
C LEU A 65 -2.78 6.57 3.00
N GLY A 66 -3.57 6.06 3.95
CA GLY A 66 -5.03 6.13 3.96
C GLY A 66 -5.56 7.53 4.33
N ILE A 67 -4.79 8.29 5.12
CA ILE A 67 -5.11 9.67 5.51
C ILE A 67 -4.49 10.64 4.50
N ASP A 68 -3.20 10.46 4.20
CA ASP A 68 -2.50 11.28 3.20
C ASP A 68 -2.62 10.67 1.81
N ARG A 69 -3.64 11.12 1.07
CA ARG A 69 -4.01 10.53 -0.22
C ARG A 69 -3.11 10.98 -1.39
N GLU A 70 -2.39 12.09 -1.22
CA GLU A 70 -1.46 12.63 -2.21
C GLU A 70 -0.20 11.75 -2.29
N LEU A 71 0.15 11.10 -1.19
CA LEU A 71 1.21 10.11 -1.14
C LEU A 71 0.70 8.72 -1.51
N TYR A 72 1.47 8.03 -2.34
CA TYR A 72 1.25 6.63 -2.69
C TYR A 72 2.56 5.94 -3.03
N ILE A 73 2.55 4.61 -2.91
CA ILE A 73 3.68 3.76 -3.27
C ILE A 73 3.78 3.74 -4.80
N GLU A 74 4.89 4.24 -5.32
CA GLU A 74 5.23 4.20 -6.74
C GLU A 74 5.90 2.85 -7.08
N GLU A 75 6.78 2.35 -6.20
CA GLU A 75 7.56 1.15 -6.44
C GLU A 75 7.87 0.39 -5.12
N ILE A 76 7.93 -0.94 -5.19
CA ILE A 76 8.42 -1.81 -4.11
C ILE A 76 9.84 -2.23 -4.47
N LEU A 77 10.78 -2.11 -3.52
CA LEU A 77 12.23 -2.34 -3.69
C LEU A 77 12.66 -3.73 -3.23
#